data_AF-A0A2V5JI21-F1
#
_entry.id   AF-A0A2V5JI21-F1
#
_cell.length_a   1.000
_cell.length_b   1.000
_cell.length_c   1.000
_cell.angle_alpha   90.00
_cell.angle_beta   90.00
_cell.angle_gamma   90.00
#
_symmetry.space_group_name_H-M   'P 1'
#
loop_
_entity.id
_entity.type
_entity.pdbx_description
1 polymer ?
#
loop_
_entity_poly.entity_id
_entity_poly.type
_entity_poly.pdbx_seq_one_letter_code
_entity_poly.pdbx_strand_id
1 'polypeptide(L)' 'MPQSLSKVILHIIFSTKNREPWLDYDMQPRMHAYLATICRDLGTEFVRVGGVADHVHIVTT' A
#
# COMPACT_ATOMS: atom_id res chain seq x y z
N MET A 1 8.12 22.92 -25.60
CA MET A 1 8.66 21.81 -24.79
C MET A 1 7.47 21.11 -24.18
N PRO A 2 7.11 19.88 -24.59
CA PRO A 2 6.03 19.16 -23.92
C PRO A 2 6.47 18.87 -22.49
N GLN A 3 5.70 19.37 -21.52
CA GLN A 3 5.91 19.14 -20.09
C GLN A 3 4.63 18.54 -19.53
N SER A 4 4.66 17.28 -19.15
CA SER A 4 3.55 16.62 -18.47
C SER A 4 3.58 17.01 -16.99
N LEU A 5 2.63 17.83 -16.58
CA LEU A 5 2.38 18.17 -15.18
C LEU A 5 1.17 17.39 -14.70
N SER A 6 1.40 16.23 -14.10
CA SER A 6 0.34 15.42 -13.51
C SER A 6 0.75 14.97 -12.11
N LYS A 7 -0.25 14.93 -11.21
CA LYS A 7 -0.14 14.28 -9.91
C LYS A 7 -1.18 13.18 -9.87
N VAL A 8 -0.73 11.95 -10.08
CA VAL A 8 -1.60 10.77 -10.06
C VAL A 8 -1.56 10.22 -8.65
N ILE A 9 -2.74 9.97 -8.07
CA ILE A 9 -2.87 9.39 -6.74
C ILE A 9 -3.65 8.10 -6.90
N LEU A 10 -3.08 6.99 -6.44
CA LEU A 10 -3.66 5.67 -6.56
C LEU A 10 -4.11 5.15 -5.20
N HIS A 11 -5.32 4.60 -5.16
CA HIS A 11 -5.79 3.77 -4.04
C HIS A 11 -5.81 2.31 -4.49
N ILE A 12 -4.85 1.54 -4.00
CA ILE A 12 -4.65 0.14 -4.35
C ILE A 12 -5.18 -0.72 -3.22
N ILE A 13 -6.02 -1.70 -3.54
CA ILE A 13 -6.62 -2.63 -2.57
C ILE A 13 -6.45 -4.04 -3.10
N PHE A 14 -6.01 -4.95 -2.23
CA PHE A 14 -6.01 -6.38 -2.51
C PHE A 14 -6.21 -7.18 -1.21
N SER A 15 -6.73 -8.40 -1.37
CA SER A 15 -7.04 -9.31 -0.26
C SER A 15 -6.02 -10.44 -0.16
N THR A 16 -5.95 -11.06 1.02
CA THR A 16 -5.37 -12.39 1.21
C THR A 16 -6.10 -13.42 0.36
N LYS A 17 -5.46 -14.58 0.14
CA LYS A 17 -6.08 -15.67 -0.62
C LYS A 17 -7.40 -16.06 0.05
N ASN A 18 -8.48 -16.12 -0.74
CA ASN A 18 -9.84 -16.42 -0.27
C ASN A 18 -10.37 -15.50 0.84
N ARG A 19 -9.75 -14.33 1.08
CA ARG A 19 -10.05 -13.46 2.23
C ARG A 19 -9.86 -14.14 3.60
N GLU A 20 -8.96 -15.10 3.67
CA GLU A 20 -8.58 -15.69 4.96
C GLU A 20 -7.92 -14.64 5.87
N PRO A 21 -8.27 -14.56 7.16
CA PRO A 21 -7.81 -13.49 8.05
C PRO A 21 -6.38 -13.73 8.57
N TRP A 22 -5.40 -13.88 7.66
CA TRP A 22 -4.01 -14.22 7.96
C TRP A 22 -3.16 -13.05 8.49
N LEU A 23 -3.64 -11.81 8.36
CA LEU A 23 -2.97 -10.64 8.91
C LEU A 23 -3.43 -10.44 10.37
N ASP A 24 -2.88 -11.25 11.27
CA ASP A 24 -3.12 -11.08 12.71
C ASP A 24 -2.56 -9.75 13.26
N TYR A 25 -2.84 -9.47 14.53
CA TYR A 25 -2.48 -8.21 15.18
C TYR A 25 -0.97 -7.91 15.14
N ASP A 26 -0.13 -8.95 15.21
CA ASP A 26 1.32 -8.80 15.20
C ASP A 26 1.88 -8.72 13.76
N MET A 27 1.18 -9.32 12.80
CA MET A 27 1.54 -9.32 11.38
C MET A 27 1.19 -8.00 10.70
N GLN A 28 0.02 -7.41 10.99
CA GLN A 28 -0.46 -6.21 10.29
C GLN A 28 0.56 -5.06 10.28
N PRO A 29 1.17 -4.64 11.42
CA PRO A 29 2.13 -3.53 11.41
C PRO A 29 3.38 -3.85 10.59
N ARG A 30 3.86 -5.09 10.65
CA ARG A 30 5.04 -5.53 9.88
C ARG A 30 4.77 -5.56 8.39
N MET A 31 3.61 -6.10 8.02
CA MET A 31 3.13 -6.08 6.64
C MET A 31 3.06 -4.62 6.15
N HIS A 32 2.36 -3.74 6.87
CA HIS A 32 2.17 -2.34 6.47
C HIS A 32 3.52 -1.63 6.28
N ALA A 33 4.48 -1.85 7.19
CA ALA A 33 5.82 -1.30 7.08
C ALA A 33 6.55 -1.82 5.83
N TYR A 34 6.46 -3.13 5.55
CA TYR A 34 7.09 -3.75 4.38
C TYR A 34 6.59 -3.14 3.05
N LEU A 35 5.27 -3.04 2.86
CA LEU A 35 4.73 -2.43 1.63
C LEU A 35 5.05 -0.93 1.54
N ALA A 36 5.02 -0.21 2.68
CA ALA A 36 5.40 1.19 2.68
C ALA A 36 6.85 1.38 2.23
N THR A 37 7.77 0.50 2.64
CA THR A 37 9.16 0.50 2.17
C THR A 37 9.23 0.25 0.66
N ILE A 38 8.53 -0.75 0.14
CA ILE A 38 8.49 -1.02 -1.32
C ILE A 38 8.02 0.21 -2.10
N CYS A 39 6.93 0.87 -1.67
CA CYS A 39 6.46 2.09 -2.36
C CYS A 39 7.49 3.22 -2.31
N ARG A 40 8.19 3.41 -1.18
CA ARG A 40 9.24 4.43 -1.09
C ARG A 40 10.42 4.12 -2.01
N ASP A 41 10.83 2.86 -2.07
CA ASP A 41 11.92 2.40 -2.94
C ASP A 41 11.58 2.57 -4.43
N LEU A 42 10.29 2.57 -4.78
CA LEU A 42 9.78 2.87 -6.12
C LEU A 42 9.72 4.38 -6.44
N GLY A 43 10.15 5.27 -5.53
CA GLY A 43 10.26 6.70 -5.77
C GLY A 43 8.98 7.51 -5.55
N THR A 44 8.02 6.96 -4.81
CA THR A 44 6.74 7.64 -4.51
C THR A 44 6.95 8.82 -3.55
N GLU A 45 6.29 9.97 -3.79
CA GLU A 45 6.38 11.16 -2.94
C GLU A 45 5.72 10.95 -1.57
N PHE A 46 4.58 10.24 -1.56
CA PHE A 46 3.86 9.88 -0.34
C PHE A 46 3.41 8.44 -0.40
N VAL A 47 3.37 7.79 0.76
CA VAL A 47 2.75 6.47 0.92
C VAL A 47 2.06 6.37 2.28
N ARG A 48 0.84 5.83 2.28
CA ARG A 48 0.16 5.33 3.48
C ARG A 48 -0.34 3.93 3.23
N VAL A 49 0.01 3.02 4.13
CA VAL A 49 -0.46 1.63 4.11
C VAL A 49 -1.28 1.36 5.35
N GLY A 50 -2.42 0.71 5.18
CA GLY A 50 -3.28 0.21 6.24
C GLY A 50 -4.03 -1.03 5.76
N GLY A 51 -4.98 -1.50 6.54
CA GLY A 51 -5.68 -2.75 6.24
C GLY A 51 -6.23 -3.38 7.52
N VAL A 52 -6.83 -4.55 7.34
CA VAL A 52 -7.33 -5.40 8.42
C VAL A 52 -6.95 -6.85 8.13
N ALA A 53 -7.55 -7.81 8.84
CA ALA A 53 -7.09 -9.18 8.88
C ALA A 53 -6.98 -9.89 7.52
N ASP A 54 -7.77 -9.50 6.51
CA ASP A 54 -7.89 -10.18 5.22
C ASP A 54 -7.59 -9.30 4.00
N HIS A 55 -7.24 -8.02 4.19
CA HIS A 55 -6.94 -7.12 3.07
C HIS A 55 -6.15 -5.88 3.46
N VAL A 56 -5.53 -5.26 2.46
CA VAL A 56 -4.63 -4.11 2.60
C VAL A 56 -5.10 -2.99 1.69
N HIS A 57 -4.94 -1.75 2.18
CA HIS A 57 -5.15 -0.51 1.47
C HIS A 57 -3.82 0.24 1.35
N ILE A 58 -3.48 0.70 0.15
CA ILE A 58 -2.33 1.58 -0.11
C ILE A 58 -2.82 2.84 -0.79
N VAL A 59 -2.42 4.00 -0.28
CA VAL A 59 -2.58 5.29 -0.96
C VAL A 59 -1.19 5.84 -1.25
N THR A 60 -0.88 6.04 -2.53
CA THR A 60 0.43 6.51 -3.02
C THR A 60 0.30 7.44 -4.22
N THR A 61 1.30 8.30 -4.42
CA THR A 61 1.62 8.91 -5.73
C THR A 61 2.36 7.94 -6.61
#